data_AF-A0A953ELB4-F1
#
_entry.id   AF-A0A953ELB4-F1
#
_cell.length_a   1.000
_cell.length_b   1.000
_cell.length_c   1.000
_cell.angle_alpha   90.00
_cell.angle_beta   90.00
_cell.angle_gamma   90.00
#
_symmetry.space_group_name_H-M   'P 1'
#
loop_
_entity.id
_entity.type
_entity.pdbx_description
1 polymer ?
#
loop_
_entity_poly.entity_id
_entity_poly.type
_entity_poly.pdbx_seq_one_letter_code
_entity_poly.pdbx_strand_id
1 'polypeptide(L)'
;MTTIRSKITAQGQISVPAPIRKKLGLTPGSVIEWEDEGDEASVTVKKATEYDLDDLHKNVFPDGPPKPISIDEIDKAIDAYLRKKHAGR
;
A
#
# COMPACT_ATOMS: atom_id res chain seq x y z
N MET A 1 3.37 -25.32 6.97
CA MET A 1 2.19 -24.71 6.33
C MET A 1 1.26 -24.25 7.43
N THR A 2 0.93 -22.95 7.48
CA THR A 2 0.05 -22.39 8.51
C THR A 2 -1.34 -22.22 7.94
N THR A 3 -2.30 -23.02 8.42
CA THR A 3 -3.69 -22.91 8.01
C THR A 3 -4.40 -21.87 8.87
N ILE A 4 -4.86 -20.78 8.26
CA ILE A 4 -5.64 -19.74 8.93
C ILE A 4 -7.10 -19.92 8.51
N ARG A 5 -8.01 -19.94 9.49
CA ARG A 5 -9.45 -20.11 9.27
C ARG A 5 -10.19 -18.82 9.59
N SER A 6 -11.20 -18.52 8.79
CA SER A 6 -12.13 -17.41 8.99
C SER A 6 -13.54 -17.99 9.17
N LYS A 7 -14.39 -17.30 9.93
CA LYS A 7 -15.80 -17.66 10.13
C LYS A 7 -16.69 -16.66 9.42
N ILE A 8 -17.77 -17.16 8.82
CA ILE A 8 -18.90 -16.35 8.36
C ILE A 8 -19.92 -16.28 9.50
N THR A 9 -20.36 -15.08 9.87
CA THR A 9 -21.38 -14.88 10.91
C THR A 9 -22.78 -15.05 10.32
N ALA A 10 -23.79 -15.20 11.18
CA ALA A 10 -25.19 -15.34 10.75
C ALA A 10 -25.70 -14.13 9.96
N GLN A 11 -25.06 -12.97 10.12
CA GLN A 11 -25.34 -11.73 9.40
C GLN A 11 -24.62 -11.64 8.05
N GLY A 12 -23.93 -12.71 7.62
CA GLY A 12 -23.15 -12.72 6.38
C GLY A 12 -21.82 -11.96 6.46
N GLN A 13 -21.36 -11.59 7.67
CA GLN A 13 -20.07 -10.92 7.83
C GLN A 13 -18.93 -11.93 7.90
N ILE A 14 -17.78 -11.60 7.30
CA ILE A 14 -16.58 -12.44 7.34
C ILE A 14 -15.64 -11.91 8.43
N SER A 15 -15.24 -12.78 9.36
CA SER A 15 -14.23 -12.43 10.37
C SER A 15 -12.84 -12.47 9.76
N VAL A 16 -12.06 -11.40 9.84
CA VAL A 16 -10.63 -11.43 9.49
C VAL A 16 -9.78 -11.69 10.74
N PRO A 17 -9.00 -12.78 10.81
CA PRO A 17 -8.16 -13.10 11.97
C PRO A 17 -7.13 -12.00 12.30
N ALA A 18 -6.82 -11.83 13.58
CA ALA A 18 -5.92 -10.77 14.05
C ALA A 18 -4.54 -10.74 13.36
N PRO A 19 -3.86 -11.88 13.09
CA PRO A 19 -2.59 -11.87 12.36
C PRO A 19 -2.71 -11.32 10.94
N ILE A 20 -3.83 -11.62 10.26
CA ILE A 20 -4.11 -11.14 8.90
C ILE A 20 -4.43 -9.65 8.92
N ARG A 21 -5.25 -9.18 9.87
CA ARG A 21 -5.52 -7.74 10.02
C ARG A 21 -4.24 -6.93 10.21
N LYS A 22 -3.32 -7.40 11.06
CA LYS A 22 -2.03 -6.75 11.29
C LYS A 22 -1.17 -6.75 10.02
N LYS A 23 -1.13 -7.87 9.29
CA LYS A 23 -0.36 -8.00 8.06
C LYS A 23 -0.88 -7.09 6.94
N LEU A 24 -2.20 -6.98 6.79
CA LEU A 24 -2.85 -6.19 5.75
C LEU A 24 -3.18 -4.74 6.18
N GLY A 25 -2.85 -4.34 7.40
CA GLY A 25 -3.16 -3.01 7.92
C GLY A 25 -4.66 -2.69 7.95
N LEU A 26 -5.48 -3.68 8.33
CA LEU A 26 -6.94 -3.57 8.38
C LEU A 26 -7.41 -3.08 9.76
N THR A 27 -8.32 -2.10 9.73
CA THR A 27 -9.03 -1.54 10.89
C THR A 27 -10.55 -1.74 10.72
N PRO A 28 -11.37 -1.59 11.78
CA PRO A 28 -12.83 -1.56 11.62
C PRO A 28 -13.25 -0.52 10.56
N GLY A 29 -14.10 -0.93 9.62
CA GLY A 29 -14.51 -0.10 8.48
C GLY A 29 -13.59 -0.17 7.26
N SER A 30 -12.46 -0.87 7.33
CA SER A 30 -11.65 -1.17 6.13
C SER A 30 -12.45 -2.04 5.16
N VAL A 31 -12.36 -1.72 3.87
CA VAL A 31 -12.93 -2.53 2.79
C VAL A 31 -11.85 -3.49 2.26
N ILE A 32 -12.25 -4.71 1.93
CA ILE A 32 -11.39 -5.73 1.32
C ILE A 32 -11.97 -6.13 -0.03
N GLU A 33 -11.09 -6.48 -0.96
CA GLU A 33 -11.44 -6.97 -2.29
C GLU A 33 -11.03 -8.43 -2.42
N TRP A 34 -11.84 -9.16 -3.18
CA TRP A 34 -11.62 -10.55 -3.55
C TRP A 34 -11.29 -10.58 -5.04
N GLU A 35 -10.10 -11.02 -5.37
CA GLU A 35 -9.65 -11.14 -6.75
C GLU A 35 -9.58 -12.62 -7.12
N ASP A 36 -10.30 -12.97 -8.17
CA ASP A 36 -10.31 -14.32 -8.73
C ASP A 36 -9.02 -14.51 -9.55
N GLU A 37 -8.23 -15.53 -9.20
CA GLU A 37 -6.99 -15.83 -9.91
C GLU A 37 -7.20 -16.75 -11.12
N GLY A 38 -8.45 -17.10 -11.44
CA GLY A 38 -8.83 -17.90 -12.62
C GLY A 38 -8.66 -19.42 -12.44
N ASP A 39 -8.16 -19.85 -11.27
CA ASP A 39 -8.15 -21.26 -10.85
C ASP A 39 -9.33 -21.55 -9.91
N GLU A 40 -9.88 -22.76 -10.01
CA GLU A 40 -11.19 -23.16 -9.48
C GLU A 40 -11.38 -22.99 -7.95
N ALA A 41 -10.33 -22.65 -7.19
CA ALA A 41 -10.39 -22.48 -5.75
C ALA A 41 -9.41 -21.44 -5.13
N SER A 42 -8.74 -20.61 -5.93
CA SER A 42 -7.84 -19.56 -5.39
C SER A 42 -8.45 -18.17 -5.54
N VAL A 43 -8.61 -17.52 -4.40
CA VAL A 43 -9.04 -16.11 -4.34
C VAL A 43 -8.04 -15.36 -3.47
N THR A 44 -7.51 -14.26 -4.01
CA THR A 44 -6.60 -13.39 -3.27
C THR A 44 -7.38 -12.30 -2.57
N VAL A 45 -7.05 -12.07 -1.28
CA VAL A 45 -7.65 -11.02 -0.46
C VAL A 45 -6.68 -9.86 -0.34
N LYS A 46 -7.09 -8.69 -0.82
CA LYS A 46 -6.34 -7.45 -0.68
C LYS A 46 -7.16 -6.40 0.05
N LYS A 47 -6.47 -5.46 0.70
CA LYS A 47 -7.11 -4.25 1.21
C LYS A 47 -7.58 -3.45 -0.02
N ALA A 48 -8.83 -3.03 -0.04
CA ALA A 48 -9.34 -2.18 -1.11
C ALA A 48 -8.57 -0.86 -1.09
N THR A 49 -8.01 -0.47 -2.22
CA THR A 49 -7.32 0.79 -2.42
C THR A 49 -7.95 1.49 -3.60
N GLU A 50 -8.44 2.71 -3.39
CA GLU A 50 -9.03 3.53 -4.45
C GLU A 50 -7.99 3.95 -5.50
N TYR A 51 -6.72 4.03 -5.10
CA TYR A 51 -5.60 4.41 -5.95
C TYR A 51 -4.48 3.40 -5.78
N ASP A 52 -3.89 2.98 -6.89
CA ASP A 52 -2.65 2.22 -6.87
C ASP A 52 -1.41 3.14 -6.85
N LEU A 53 -0.22 2.54 -6.81
CA LEU A 53 1.04 3.29 -6.81
C LEU A 53 1.24 4.04 -8.13
N ASP A 54 0.76 3.51 -9.25
CA ASP A 54 0.88 4.12 -10.57
C ASP A 54 -0.02 5.36 -10.67
N ASP A 55 -1.23 5.30 -10.11
CA ASP A 55 -2.14 6.43 -9.96
C ASP A 55 -1.50 7.52 -9.11
N LEU A 56 -0.89 7.15 -7.98
CA LEU A 56 -0.17 8.11 -7.15
C LEU A 56 1.02 8.71 -7.90
N HIS A 57 1.79 7.89 -8.62
CA HIS A 57 2.96 8.34 -9.37
C HIS A 57 2.58 9.33 -10.48
N LYS A 58 1.51 9.06 -11.23
CA LYS A 58 0.96 9.99 -12.23
C LYS A 58 0.47 11.31 -11.61
N ASN A 59 -0.13 11.25 -10.43
CA ASN A 59 -0.60 12.45 -9.74
C ASN A 59 0.54 13.29 -9.16
N VAL A 60 1.58 12.66 -8.62
CA VAL A 60 2.76 13.35 -8.06
C VAL A 60 3.65 13.90 -9.18
N PHE A 61 3.73 13.20 -10.31
CA PHE A 61 4.52 13.57 -11.49
C PHE A 61 3.64 13.73 -12.73
N PRO A 62 2.78 14.77 -12.77
CA PRO A 62 1.83 14.96 -13.88
C PRO A 62 2.50 15.19 -15.23
N ASP A 63 3.70 15.79 -15.23
CA ASP A 63 4.51 16.04 -16.44
C ASP A 63 5.46 14.87 -16.77
N GLY A 64 5.31 13.73 -16.09
CA GLY A 64 6.19 12.58 -16.19
C GLY A 64 7.30 12.57 -15.12
N PRO A 65 7.96 11.41 -14.93
CA PRO A 65 8.97 11.26 -13.89
C PRO A 65 10.14 12.24 -14.10
N PRO A 66 10.74 12.74 -13.00
CA PRO A 66 11.90 13.61 -13.09
C PRO A 66 13.05 12.88 -13.79
N LYS A 67 13.96 13.65 -14.39
CA LYS A 67 15.15 13.08 -15.02
C LYS A 67 15.90 12.21 -14.00
N PRO A 68 16.26 10.97 -14.35
CA PRO A 68 17.07 10.13 -13.50
C PRO A 68 18.38 10.83 -13.16
N ILE A 69 18.69 10.88 -11.87
CA ILE A 69 19.95 11.40 -11.34
C ILE A 69 20.65 10.28 -10.57
N SER A 70 21.98 10.36 -10.47
CA SER A 70 22.77 9.41 -9.71
C SER A 70 22.46 9.47 -8.22
N ILE A 71 22.75 8.38 -7.49
CA ILE A 71 22.58 8.33 -6.04
C ILE A 71 23.36 9.46 -5.35
N ASP A 72 24.60 9.71 -5.80
CA ASP A 72 25.43 10.79 -5.28
C ASP A 72 24.82 12.18 -5.49
N GLU A 73 24.07 12.39 -6.58
CA GLU A 73 23.35 13.64 -6.84
C GLU A 73 22.10 13.77 -5.97
N ILE A 74 21.40 12.66 -5.69
CA ILE A 74 20.27 12.62 -4.75
C ILE A 74 20.74 13.03 -3.35
N ASP A 75 21.83 12.43 -2.86
CA ASP A 75 22.36 12.71 -1.52
C ASP A 75 22.77 14.18 -1.40
N LYS A 76 23.48 14.72 -2.40
CA LYS A 76 23.84 16.15 -2.44
C LYS A 76 22.61 17.07 -2.44
N ALA A 77 21.55 16.70 -3.16
CA ALA A 77 20.31 17.48 -3.22
C ALA A 77 19.58 17.47 -1.87
N ILE A 78 19.52 16.32 -1.19
CA ILE A 78 18.94 16.17 0.15
C ILE A 78 19.73 17.02 1.16
N ASP A 79 21.07 16.94 1.15
CA ASP A 79 21.94 17.72 2.02
C ASP A 79 21.76 19.23 1.83
N ALA A 80 21.70 19.70 0.58
CA ALA A 80 21.47 21.10 0.26
C ALA A 80 20.10 21.59 0.74
N TYR A 81 19.06 20.78 0.56
CA TYR A 81 17.70 21.08 1.04
C TYR A 81 17.65 21.19 2.56
N LEU A 82 18.25 20.23 3.28
CA LEU A 82 18.30 20.24 4.74
C LEU A 82 19.05 21.46 5.27
N ARG A 83 20.23 21.79 4.71
CA ARG A 83 20.99 22.99 5.09
C ARG A 83 20.17 24.26 4.89
N LYS A 84 19.48 24.41 3.75
CA LYS A 84 18.62 25.57 3.48
C LYS A 84 17.45 25.66 4.48
N LYS A 85 16.82 24.53 4.82
CA LYS A 85 15.71 24.45 5.76
C LYS A 85 16.12 24.81 7.20
N HIS A 86 17.34 24.47 7.59
CA HIS A 86 17.87 24.73 8.94
C HIS A 86 18.60 26.06 9.08
N ALA A 87 19.00 26.71 7.99
CA ALA A 87 19.70 28.00 8.01
C ALA A 87 18.84 29.19 8.49
N GLY A 88 17.52 29.01 8.60
CA GLY A 88 16.58 30.03 9.10
C GLY A 88 16.09 29.79 10.53
N ARG A 89 16.74 28.91 11.30
CA ARG A 89 16.45 28.64 12.71
C ARG A 89 17.58 29.13 13.60
#